data_AF-A0A0D2SD00-F1
#
_entry.id   AF-A0A0D2SD00-F1
#
_cell.length_a   1.000
_cell.length_b   1.000
_cell.length_c   1.000
_cell.angle_alpha   90.00
_cell.angle_beta   90.00
_cell.angle_gamma   90.00
#
_symmetry.space_group_name_H-M   'P 1'
#
loop_
_entity.id
_entity.type
_entity.pdbx_description
1 polymer ?
#
loop_
_entity_poly.entity_id
_entity_poly.type
_entity_poly.pdbx_seq_one_letter_code
_entity_poly.pdbx_strand_id
1 'polypeptide(L)'
;MVILVCRMSSITSDGQNKYCKKTGKGKRPGKGGNRFWKSIGLGFKTPREAIEGTYIDKKSPFTGTVSIRGRILTGTYHSAKMVRTIIVRRNYLHCIKKYQRQK
;
A
#
# COMPACT_ATOMS: atom_id res chain seq x y z
N MET A 1 4.05 8.37 -14.38
CA MET A 1 3.76 8.46 -12.93
C MET A 1 2.61 7.49 -12.64
N VAL A 2 2.81 6.45 -11.81
CA VAL A 2 1.71 5.50 -11.50
C VAL A 2 1.17 5.84 -10.12
N ILE A 3 -0.10 6.25 -10.06
CA ILE A 3 -0.80 6.50 -8.80
C ILE A 3 -1.18 5.14 -8.22
N LEU A 4 -0.42 4.66 -7.23
CA LEU A 4 -0.71 3.39 -6.59
C LEU A 4 -1.77 3.63 -5.51
N VAL A 5 -2.98 3.13 -5.75
CA VAL A 5 -4.01 3.04 -4.71
C VAL A 5 -3.73 1.81 -3.86
N CYS A 6 -2.68 1.89 -3.05
CA CYS A 6 -2.44 0.97 -1.96
C CYS A 6 -2.01 1.81 -0.75
N ARG A 7 -2.85 1.82 0.30
CA ARG A 7 -2.48 2.41 1.60
C ARG A 7 -1.49 1.45 2.26
N MET A 8 -0.23 1.63 1.92
CA MET A 8 0.84 0.66 2.15
C MET A 8 1.35 0.75 3.60
N SER A 9 0.60 0.18 4.56
CA SER A 9 1.13 -0.11 5.89
C SER A 9 1.98 -1.39 5.88
N SER A 10 3.11 -1.29 5.18
CA SER A 10 4.25 -2.22 5.20
C SER A 10 5.44 -1.53 4.51
N ILE A 11 6.28 -0.84 5.28
CA ILE A 11 7.64 -0.47 4.87
C ILE A 11 8.57 -1.26 5.78
N THR A 12 9.44 -2.08 5.19
CA THR A 12 10.55 -2.74 5.88
C THR A 12 11.84 -2.30 5.23
N SER A 13 12.74 -1.70 6.05
CA SER A 13 14.13 -1.32 5.73
C SER A 13 14.26 -0.29 4.58
N ASP A 14 14.81 0.90 4.77
CA ASP A 14 15.90 1.28 5.68
C ASP A 14 15.53 2.38 6.70
N GLY A 15 16.50 2.71 7.56
CA GLY A 15 16.27 3.45 8.80
C GLY A 15 15.79 4.90 8.64
N GLN A 16 14.57 5.17 9.12
CA GLN A 16 14.36 6.07 10.26
C GLN A 16 13.00 5.80 10.92
N ASN A 17 13.04 5.36 12.17
CA ASN A 17 11.88 4.96 12.96
C ASN A 17 10.95 6.16 13.25
N LYS A 18 9.68 6.06 12.83
CA LYS A 18 8.60 6.96 13.27
C LYS A 18 7.40 6.16 13.80
N TYR A 19 7.46 5.79 15.07
CA TYR A 19 6.33 5.24 15.81
C TYR A 19 5.12 6.20 15.77
N CYS A 20 4.07 5.78 15.03
CA CYS A 20 2.74 6.34 15.17
C CYS A 20 2.18 5.98 16.56
N LYS A 21 2.03 6.98 17.44
CA LYS A 21 1.52 6.78 18.81
C LYS A 21 0.07 6.28 18.75
N LYS A 22 -0.22 5.10 19.33
CA LYS A 22 -1.59 4.60 19.50
C LYS A 22 -2.32 5.44 20.56
N THR A 23 -3.17 6.37 20.14
CA THR A 23 -4.07 7.12 21.03
C THR A 23 -5.53 6.64 20.89
N GLY A 24 -6.23 6.53 22.02
CA GLY A 24 -7.69 6.63 22.11
C GLY A 24 -8.55 5.47 21.56
N LYS A 25 -9.34 4.84 22.44
CA LYS A 25 -10.38 3.85 22.06
C LYS A 25 -11.55 4.54 21.33
N GLY A 26 -11.79 4.24 20.05
CA GLY A 26 -12.94 4.71 19.26
C GLY A 26 -13.85 3.56 18.76
N LYS A 27 -15.17 3.76 18.77
CA LYS A 27 -16.23 2.76 18.46
C LYS A 27 -17.37 3.46 17.69
N ARG A 28 -18.15 2.87 16.78
CA ARG A 28 -18.21 1.49 16.22
C ARG A 28 -17.41 1.50 14.86
N PRO A 29 -17.76 0.86 13.71
CA PRO A 29 -18.81 -0.12 13.39
C PRO A 29 -18.34 -1.56 13.62
N GLY A 30 -19.27 -2.49 13.85
CA GLY A 30 -18.93 -3.89 14.18
C GLY A 30 -18.53 -4.09 15.64
N LYS A 31 -19.28 -3.53 16.59
CA LYS A 31 -19.08 -3.75 18.04
C LYS A 31 -19.46 -5.21 18.37
N GLY A 32 -18.49 -6.12 18.22
CA GLY A 32 -18.66 -7.58 18.29
C GLY A 32 -18.78 -8.31 16.92
N GLY A 33 -18.51 -7.64 15.80
CA GLY A 33 -18.69 -8.23 14.46
C GLY A 33 -17.38 -8.68 13.81
N ASN A 34 -17.35 -9.90 13.27
CA ASN A 34 -16.21 -10.45 12.53
C ASN A 34 -15.81 -9.52 11.38
N ARG A 35 -14.56 -9.01 11.40
CA ARG A 35 -14.01 -8.19 10.31
C ARG A 35 -13.61 -9.10 9.15
N PHE A 36 -14.26 -8.93 8.00
CA PHE A 36 -13.86 -9.64 6.78
C PHE A 36 -12.50 -9.16 6.29
N TRP A 37 -11.56 -10.10 6.19
CA TRP A 37 -10.26 -9.93 5.57
C TRP A 37 -9.97 -11.14 4.69
N LYS A 38 -9.18 -10.95 3.64
CA LYS A 38 -8.79 -12.02 2.70
C LYS A 38 -7.28 -12.04 2.46
N SER A 39 -6.73 -13.23 2.27
CA SER A 39 -5.41 -13.41 1.65
C SER A 39 -5.51 -13.07 0.16
N ILE A 40 -4.59 -12.25 -0.35
CA ILE A 40 -4.61 -11.82 -1.76
C ILE A 40 -3.83 -12.78 -2.67
N GLY A 41 -3.02 -13.66 -2.08
CA GLY A 41 -2.07 -14.51 -2.81
C GLY A 41 -0.78 -13.75 -3.17
N LEU A 42 -0.03 -14.29 -4.14
CA LEU A 42 1.23 -13.72 -4.66
C LEU A 42 2.33 -13.52 -3.59
N GLY A 43 2.31 -14.32 -2.51
CA GLY A 43 3.31 -14.26 -1.42
C GLY A 43 3.16 -13.09 -0.43
N PHE A 44 2.19 -12.19 -0.62
CA PHE A 44 1.99 -11.06 0.29
C PHE A 44 1.29 -11.49 1.59
N LYS A 45 1.95 -11.25 2.72
CA LYS A 45 1.37 -11.42 4.06
C LYS A 45 0.35 -10.32 4.33
N THR A 46 -0.75 -10.66 5.01
CA THR A 46 -1.77 -9.68 5.41
C THR A 46 -1.26 -8.82 6.57
N PRO A 47 -1.30 -7.48 6.49
CA PRO A 47 -0.78 -6.63 7.56
C PRO A 47 -1.70 -6.68 8.78
N ARG A 48 -1.12 -6.68 9.99
CA ARG A 48 -1.90 -6.72 11.26
C ARG A 48 -2.93 -5.60 11.36
N GLU A 49 -2.63 -4.41 10.82
CA GLU A 49 -3.57 -3.29 10.74
C GLU A 49 -4.83 -3.60 9.92
N ALA A 50 -4.78 -4.50 8.92
CA ALA A 50 -5.97 -4.91 8.18
C ALA A 50 -6.86 -5.87 8.97
N ILE A 51 -6.27 -6.64 9.89
CA ILE A 51 -6.96 -7.64 10.73
C ILE A 51 -7.57 -6.97 11.97
N GLU A 52 -6.80 -6.13 12.67
CA GLU A 52 -7.17 -5.51 13.95
C GLU A 52 -7.71 -4.07 13.81
N GLY A 53 -7.45 -3.41 12.68
CA GLY A 53 -7.77 -1.99 12.50
C GLY A 53 -9.27 -1.71 12.32
N THR A 54 -9.67 -0.46 12.61
CA THR A 54 -11.07 -0.01 12.56
C THR A 54 -11.44 0.75 11.29
N TYR A 55 -10.52 0.87 10.32
CA TYR A 55 -10.77 1.62 9.07
C TYR A 55 -11.73 0.90 8.12
N ILE A 56 -12.48 1.68 7.34
CA ILE A 56 -13.39 1.21 6.29
C ILE A 56 -12.89 1.75 4.94
N ASP A 57 -12.33 0.87 4.12
CA ASP A 57 -11.88 1.17 2.76
C ASP A 57 -12.37 0.10 1.78
N LYS A 58 -13.43 0.42 1.01
CA LYS A 58 -13.97 -0.47 -0.03
C LYS A 58 -12.93 -0.81 -1.12
N LYS A 59 -11.96 0.09 -1.34
CA LYS A 59 -10.85 -0.06 -2.30
C LYS A 59 -9.61 -0.78 -1.73
N SER A 60 -9.62 -1.16 -0.45
CA SER A 60 -8.51 -1.93 0.15
C SER A 60 -8.41 -3.32 -0.50
N PRO A 61 -7.22 -3.81 -0.85
CA PRO A 61 -7.07 -5.15 -1.42
C PRO A 61 -7.22 -6.24 -0.35
N PHE A 62 -7.06 -5.94 0.95
CA PHE A 62 -7.15 -6.91 2.05
C PHE A 62 -8.56 -7.02 2.65
N THR A 63 -9.29 -5.90 2.75
CA THR A 63 -10.58 -5.81 3.47
C THR A 63 -11.73 -5.35 2.58
N GLY A 64 -11.46 -5.10 1.30
CA GLY A 64 -12.42 -4.66 0.29
C GLY A 64 -12.67 -5.72 -0.79
N THR A 65 -13.46 -5.35 -1.80
CA THR A 65 -13.81 -6.27 -2.91
C THR A 65 -12.70 -6.39 -3.95
N VAL A 66 -11.82 -5.40 -4.07
CA VAL A 66 -10.72 -5.33 -5.06
C VAL A 66 -9.79 -6.55 -4.98
N SER A 67 -9.41 -7.12 -6.12
CA SER A 67 -8.38 -8.17 -6.22
C SER A 67 -7.15 -7.65 -6.95
N ILE A 68 -5.95 -8.05 -6.53
CA ILE A 68 -4.70 -7.71 -7.23
C ILE A 68 -4.56 -8.66 -8.43
N ARG A 69 -4.47 -8.09 -9.64
CA ARG A 69 -4.26 -8.81 -10.90
C ARG A 69 -3.36 -7.98 -11.82
N GLY A 70 -2.67 -8.64 -12.75
CA GLY A 70 -1.73 -7.99 -13.67
C GLY A 70 -0.31 -7.88 -13.09
N ARG A 71 0.43 -6.85 -13.49
CA ARG A 71 1.84 -6.67 -13.11
C ARG A 71 1.95 -6.11 -11.68
N ILE A 72 2.66 -6.78 -10.76
CA ILE A 72 3.14 -6.10 -9.54
C ILE A 72 4.38 -5.27 -9.88
N LEU A 73 4.49 -4.12 -9.23
CA LEU A 73 5.30 -3.03 -9.75
C LEU A 73 5.95 -2.24 -8.61
N THR A 74 7.25 -2.45 -8.41
CA THR A 74 8.05 -1.75 -7.40
C THR A 74 8.37 -0.31 -7.83
N GLY A 75 8.77 0.54 -6.87
CA GLY A 75 9.12 1.94 -7.11
C GLY A 75 9.23 2.71 -5.80
N THR A 76 9.83 3.89 -5.84
CA THR A 76 10.01 4.73 -4.66
C THR A 76 8.80 5.63 -4.42
N TYR A 77 8.53 5.91 -3.14
CA TYR A 77 7.54 6.88 -2.73
C TYR A 77 8.00 8.30 -3.10
N HIS A 78 7.11 9.08 -3.74
CA HIS A 78 7.38 10.47 -4.09
C HIS A 78 6.59 11.45 -3.20
N SER A 79 5.27 11.24 -3.07
CA SER A 79 4.42 12.10 -2.24
C SER A 79 3.03 11.49 -1.96
N ALA A 80 2.43 11.94 -0.85
CA ALA A 80 1.07 11.63 -0.40
C ALA A 80 0.28 12.92 -0.15
N LYS A 81 0.26 13.83 -1.14
CA LYS A 81 -0.57 15.05 -1.08
C LYS A 81 -2.08 14.76 -1.21
N MET A 82 -2.45 13.54 -1.60
CA MET A 82 -3.83 13.11 -1.81
C MET A 82 -4.31 12.18 -0.69
N VAL A 83 -5.61 12.23 -0.41
CA VAL A 83 -6.25 11.41 0.62
C VAL A 83 -6.35 9.95 0.19
N ARG A 84 -5.77 9.04 0.99
CA ARG A 84 -5.78 7.57 0.82
C ARG A 84 -5.12 7.04 -0.47
N THR A 85 -4.30 7.83 -1.17
CA THR A 85 -3.52 7.39 -2.34
C THR A 85 -2.07 7.86 -2.24
N ILE A 86 -1.14 7.17 -2.93
CA ILE A 86 0.27 7.56 -2.99
C ILE A 86 0.76 7.68 -4.45
N ILE A 87 1.70 8.60 -4.67
CA ILE A 87 2.37 8.78 -5.96
C ILE A 87 3.69 8.00 -5.92
N VAL A 88 3.82 7.01 -6.82
CA VAL A 88 5.02 6.17 -6.94
C VAL A 88 5.81 6.57 -8.18
N ARG A 89 7.11 6.79 -7.98
CA ARG A 89 8.09 7.07 -9.03
C ARG A 89 8.85 5.79 -9.38
N ARG A 90 9.05 5.56 -10.67
CA ARG A 90 10.06 4.61 -11.19
C ARG A 90 11.05 5.38 -12.01
N ASN A 91 12.31 5.26 -11.66
CA ASN A 91 13.40 5.62 -12.55
C ASN A 91 13.71 4.37 -13.38
N TYR A 92 13.70 4.51 -14.70
CA TYR A 92 14.12 3.47 -15.63
C TYR A 92 15.14 4.11 -16.56
N LEU A 93 16.22 3.39 -16.86
CA LEU A 93 17.21 3.85 -17.82
C LEU A 93 16.77 3.45 -19.22
N HIS A 94 16.62 4.42 -20.11
CA HIS A 94 16.25 4.23 -21.51
C HIS A 94 17.51 4.19 -22.38
N CYS A 95 17.80 3.04 -22.98
CA CYS A 95 18.95 2.87 -23.88
C CYS A 95 18.63 3.35 -25.30
N ILE A 96 19.36 4.35 -25.78
CA ILE A 96 19.22 4.88 -27.15
C ILE A 96 20.13 4.08 -28.08
N LYS A 97 19.56 3.12 -28.81
CA LYS A 97 20.28 2.15 -29.68
C LYS A 97 21.33 2.79 -30.61
N LYS A 98 21.04 3.96 -31.19
CA LYS A 98 21.93 4.66 -32.14
C LYS A 98 23.25 5.18 -31.51
N TYR A 99 23.28 5.37 -30.18
CA TYR A 99 24.42 5.98 -29.49
C TYR A 99 24.92 5.17 -28.29
N GLN A 100 24.30 4.02 -27.98
CA GLN A 100 24.57 3.19 -26.79
C GLN A 100 24.56 3.95 -25.45
N ARG A 101 23.90 5.12 -25.40
CA ARG A 101 23.77 5.95 -24.20
C ARG A 101 22.53 5.57 -23.41
N GLN A 102 22.69 5.50 -22.08
CA GLN A 102 21.61 5.36 -21.11
C GLN A 102 21.13 6.77 -20.70
N LYS A 103 19.81 6.99 -20.71
CA LYS A 103 19.13 8.20 -20.23
C LYS A 103 18.17 7.89 -19.09
#